data_AF-A0A4V5P835-F1
#
_entry.id   AF-A0A4V5P835-F1
#
_cell.length_a   1.000
_cell.length_b   1.000
_cell.length_c   1.000
_cell.angle_alpha   90.00
_cell.angle_beta   90.00
_cell.angle_gamma   90.00
#
_symmetry.space_group_name_H-M   'P 1'
#
loop_
_entity.id
_entity.type
_entity.pdbx_description
1 polymer ?
#
loop_
_entity_poly.entity_id
_entity_poly.type
_entity_poly.pdbx_seq_one_letter_code
_entity_poly.pdbx_strand_id
1 'polypeptide(L)'
;MGEMEVCSDDLSGRWNDLNLGSSHFSANACLAPICSLHHVAVTTVEGIGSTKTRLHPVQERIAKSHGSQCGFCTPGIVMSMYTLLRNQPEPAVEEIEDAFQGNVCRCTGYRPILQGFRTFAKDGGCCGGNGNSPNCCMNQKKDHKVTLSPSLFNPEEFMPLDPTQEPIFPPELLVGDAP
;
A
#
# COMPACT_ATOMS: atom_id res chain seq x y z
N MET A 1 -4.18 15.58 -10.45
CA MET A 1 -3.72 16.45 -9.34
C MET A 1 -3.54 15.65 -8.05
N GLY A 2 -3.89 14.34 -8.00
CA GLY A 2 -3.62 13.50 -6.84
C GLY A 2 -2.13 13.19 -6.64
N GLU A 3 -1.32 13.35 -7.69
CA GLU A 3 0.13 13.43 -7.58
C GLU A 3 0.54 14.78 -6.97
N MET A 4 1.11 14.75 -5.77
CA MET A 4 1.79 15.92 -5.21
C MET A 4 3.14 15.59 -4.59
N GLU A 5 4.22 16.11 -5.21
CA GLU A 5 5.67 16.18 -4.89
C GLU A 5 6.40 14.97 -4.28
N VAL A 6 5.72 14.05 -3.59
CA VAL A 6 6.22 12.78 -3.04
C VAL A 6 5.42 11.64 -3.67
N CYS A 7 5.45 11.58 -5.00
CA CYS A 7 4.65 10.63 -5.78
C CYS A 7 5.46 9.37 -6.01
N SER A 8 5.22 8.34 -5.20
CA SER A 8 5.50 6.99 -5.64
C SER A 8 4.40 6.61 -6.64
N ASP A 9 4.77 6.27 -7.87
CA ASP A 9 3.87 5.65 -8.83
C ASP A 9 4.25 4.18 -9.01
N ASP A 10 3.27 3.34 -9.33
CA ASP A 10 3.55 1.97 -9.75
C ASP A 10 3.90 1.97 -11.24
N LEU A 11 5.15 1.66 -11.53
CA LEU A 11 5.64 1.42 -12.87
C LEU A 11 5.59 -0.07 -13.14
N SER A 12 4.67 -0.45 -14.02
CA SER A 12 4.65 -1.79 -14.59
C SER A 12 5.60 -1.83 -15.79
N GLY A 13 6.73 -2.51 -15.58
CA GLY A 13 7.80 -2.66 -16.55
C GLY A 13 7.47 -3.62 -17.68
N ARG A 14 8.44 -3.77 -18.60
CA ARG A 14 8.36 -4.61 -19.79
C ARG A 14 8.02 -6.06 -19.40
N TRP A 15 7.03 -6.64 -20.08
CA TRP A 15 6.65 -8.04 -19.89
C TRP A 15 7.86 -8.94 -20.13
N ASN A 16 8.16 -9.81 -19.18
CA ASN A 16 9.31 -10.71 -19.28
C ASN A 16 8.83 -12.10 -19.71
N ASP A 17 9.08 -12.47 -20.97
CA ASP A 17 8.70 -13.77 -21.54
C ASP A 17 9.19 -14.96 -20.71
N LEU A 18 10.30 -14.79 -19.97
CA LEU A 18 10.88 -15.84 -19.13
C LEU A 18 10.09 -16.12 -17.85
N ASN A 19 9.37 -15.12 -17.33
CA ASN A 19 8.61 -15.23 -16.07
C ASN A 19 7.08 -15.16 -16.28
N LEU A 20 6.60 -15.06 -17.53
CA LEU A 20 5.17 -14.95 -17.87
C LEU A 20 4.44 -13.87 -17.06
N GLY A 21 5.10 -12.73 -16.78
CA GLY A 21 4.57 -11.73 -15.87
C GLY A 21 5.14 -10.33 -16.09
N SER A 22 4.35 -9.32 -15.69
CA SER A 22 4.77 -7.92 -15.61
C SER A 22 5.50 -7.68 -14.28
N SER A 23 6.66 -7.01 -14.32
CA SER A 23 7.35 -6.57 -13.11
C SER A 23 6.78 -5.24 -12.64
N HIS A 24 6.38 -5.13 -11.38
CA HIS A 24 5.87 -3.90 -10.78
C HIS A 24 6.93 -3.28 -9.86
N PHE A 25 7.19 -1.98 -9.99
CA PHE A 25 8.11 -1.28 -9.09
C PHE A 25 7.67 0.14 -8.84
N SER A 26 7.94 0.63 -7.64
CA SER A 26 7.59 2.00 -7.26
C SER A 26 8.71 2.95 -7.67
N ALA A 27 8.34 4.12 -8.19
CA ALA A 27 9.31 5.14 -8.56
C ALA A 27 8.83 6.53 -8.19
N ASN A 28 9.77 7.43 -7.92
CA ASN A 28 9.47 8.83 -7.67
C ASN A 28 9.22 9.57 -9.00
N ALA A 29 7.98 9.97 -9.26
CA ALA A 29 7.57 10.65 -10.50
C ALA A 29 8.45 11.86 -10.84
N CYS A 30 8.82 12.63 -9.81
CA CYS A 30 9.61 13.86 -9.93
C CYS A 30 11.04 13.63 -10.46
N LEU A 31 11.53 12.39 -10.43
CA LEU A 31 12.86 12.00 -10.92
C LEU A 31 12.79 11.08 -12.15
N ALA A 32 11.59 10.75 -12.64
CA ALA A 32 11.38 9.89 -13.79
C ALA A 32 11.12 10.73 -15.05
N PRO A 33 12.12 10.99 -15.91
CA PRO A 33 11.90 11.74 -17.13
C PRO A 33 10.97 10.95 -18.07
N ILE A 34 10.01 11.62 -18.69
CA ILE A 34 9.02 10.98 -19.58
C ILE A 34 9.70 10.15 -20.69
N CYS A 35 10.86 10.60 -21.19
CA CYS A 35 11.62 9.88 -22.21
C CYS A 35 12.13 8.49 -21.77
N SER A 36 12.26 8.21 -20.46
CA SER A 36 12.64 6.88 -19.97
C SER A 36 11.45 5.94 -19.78
N LEU A 37 10.22 6.42 -19.95
CA LEU A 37 8.98 5.66 -19.73
C LEU A 37 8.40 5.08 -21.04
N HIS A 38 9.19 5.03 -22.10
CA HIS A 38 8.77 4.40 -23.34
C HIS A 38 8.54 2.89 -23.14
N HIS A 39 7.36 2.41 -23.53
CA HIS A 39 6.88 1.04 -23.29
C HIS A 39 6.78 0.64 -21.81
N VAL A 40 6.44 1.60 -20.95
CA VAL A 40 6.13 1.38 -19.53
C VAL A 40 4.70 1.82 -19.26
N ALA A 41 3.96 1.05 -18.47
CA ALA A 41 2.63 1.45 -18.01
C ALA A 41 2.72 2.04 -16.60
N VAL A 42 2.32 3.32 -16.49
CA VAL A 42 2.31 4.09 -15.24
C VAL A 42 0.93 3.99 -14.61
N THR A 43 0.87 3.61 -13.34
CA THR A 43 -0.35 3.61 -12.54
C THR A 43 -0.20 4.60 -11.40
N THR A 44 -1.15 5.54 -11.31
CA THR A 44 -1.22 6.56 -10.24
C THR A 44 -2.30 6.20 -9.23
N VAL A 45 -2.43 6.99 -8.15
CA VAL A 45 -3.45 6.78 -7.12
C VAL A 45 -4.89 6.80 -7.67
N GLU A 46 -5.15 7.58 -8.72
CA GLU A 46 -6.46 7.62 -9.36
C GLU A 46 -6.73 6.37 -10.24
N GLY A 47 -5.67 5.69 -10.69
CA GLY A 47 -5.75 4.49 -11.54
C GLY A 47 -6.22 3.24 -10.79
N ILE A 48 -5.94 3.14 -9.48
CA ILE A 48 -6.32 1.98 -8.66
C ILE A 48 -7.75 2.07 -8.11
N GLY A 49 -8.31 3.27 -8.03
CA GLY A 49 -9.62 3.46 -7.43
C GLY A 49 -9.96 4.92 -7.15
N SER A 50 -11.26 5.21 -7.04
CA SER A 50 -11.76 6.55 -6.75
C SER A 50 -13.07 6.49 -5.97
N THR A 51 -13.46 7.61 -5.36
CA THR A 51 -14.77 7.75 -4.69
C THR A 51 -15.96 7.71 -5.67
N LYS A 52 -15.74 7.92 -6.97
CA LYS A 52 -16.79 7.83 -8.00
C LYS A 52 -17.02 6.40 -8.47
N THR A 53 -15.98 5.57 -8.42
CA THR A 53 -16.01 4.17 -8.83
C THR A 53 -16.05 3.29 -7.58
N ARG A 54 -14.92 2.67 -7.27
CA ARG A 54 -14.72 1.84 -6.08
C ARG A 54 -13.36 2.21 -5.50
N LEU A 55 -13.29 2.33 -4.18
CA LEU A 55 -12.02 2.49 -3.49
C LEU A 55 -11.25 1.16 -3.50
N HIS A 56 -9.96 1.24 -3.77
CA HIS A 56 -9.08 0.09 -3.59
C HIS A 56 -9.00 -0.27 -2.10
N PRO A 57 -8.88 -1.56 -1.69
CA PRO A 57 -8.71 -1.94 -0.28
C PRO A 57 -7.59 -1.15 0.43
N VAL A 58 -6.50 -0.83 -0.27
CA VAL A 58 -5.41 -0.01 0.28
C VAL A 58 -5.90 1.40 0.65
N GLN A 59 -6.67 2.05 -0.23
CA GLN A 59 -7.25 3.38 0.01
C GLN A 59 -8.28 3.36 1.14
N GLU A 60 -9.11 2.32 1.19
CA GLU A 60 -10.11 2.14 2.25
C GLU A 60 -9.44 1.98 3.62
N ARG A 61 -8.46 1.08 3.73
CA ARG A 61 -7.85 0.74 5.02
C ARG A 61 -7.05 1.89 5.61
N ILE A 62 -6.28 2.63 4.81
CA ILE A 62 -5.56 3.81 5.32
C ILE A 62 -6.50 4.92 5.79
N ALA A 63 -7.66 5.08 5.14
CA ALA A 63 -8.66 6.07 5.55
C ALA A 63 -9.35 5.64 6.85
N LYS A 64 -9.86 4.40 6.91
CA LYS A 64 -10.58 3.87 8.08
C LYS A 64 -9.68 3.65 9.30
N SER A 65 -8.39 3.41 9.11
CA SER A 65 -7.42 3.24 10.21
C SER A 65 -6.91 4.55 10.80
N HIS A 66 -7.44 5.71 10.35
CA HIS A 66 -6.96 7.04 10.71
C HIS A 66 -5.51 7.30 10.28
N GLY A 67 -5.08 6.66 9.19
CA GLY A 67 -3.76 6.79 8.57
C GLY A 67 -3.57 8.04 7.71
N SER A 68 -4.58 8.90 7.63
CA SER A 68 -4.54 10.18 6.90
C SER A 68 -5.07 11.33 7.75
N GLN A 69 -4.34 12.45 7.76
CA GLN A 69 -4.73 13.69 8.45
C GLN A 69 -4.79 14.87 7.46
N CYS A 70 -3.64 15.46 7.11
CA CYS A 70 -3.59 16.51 6.07
C CYS A 70 -3.78 15.96 4.65
N GLY A 71 -3.63 14.65 4.45
CA GLY A 71 -3.83 13.95 3.18
C GLY A 71 -2.68 14.04 2.18
N PHE A 72 -1.70 14.92 2.39
CA PHE A 72 -0.69 15.22 1.37
C PHE A 72 0.22 14.04 1.02
N CYS A 73 0.69 13.30 2.01
CA CYS A 73 1.54 12.13 1.80
C CYS A 73 0.76 10.85 1.47
N THR A 74 -0.58 10.89 1.54
CA THR A 74 -1.42 9.70 1.41
C THR A 74 -1.29 9.03 0.03
N PRO A 75 -1.28 9.76 -1.10
CA PRO A 75 -1.11 9.15 -2.43
C PRO A 75 0.17 8.31 -2.55
N GLY A 76 1.34 8.85 -2.19
CA GLY A 76 2.62 8.12 -2.27
C GLY A 76 2.67 6.89 -1.36
N ILE A 77 2.11 7.00 -0.15
CA ILE A 77 1.98 5.87 0.78
C ILE A 77 1.06 4.78 0.22
N VAL A 78 -0.09 5.17 -0.35
CA VAL A 78 -1.02 4.23 -0.98
C VAL A 78 -0.35 3.50 -2.13
N MET A 79 0.35 4.21 -3.01
CA MET A 79 1.00 3.60 -4.17
C MET A 79 2.18 2.70 -3.80
N SER A 80 2.92 3.04 -2.75
CA SER A 80 3.99 2.19 -2.22
C SER A 80 3.44 0.87 -1.68
N MET A 81 2.35 0.93 -0.90
CA MET A 81 1.67 -0.28 -0.41
C MET A 81 1.05 -1.09 -1.55
N TYR A 82 0.43 -0.42 -2.51
CA TYR A 82 -0.16 -1.05 -3.69
C TYR A 82 0.89 -1.82 -4.50
N THR A 83 2.03 -1.19 -4.79
CA THR A 83 3.14 -1.83 -5.51
C THR A 83 3.65 -3.06 -4.75
N LEU A 84 3.77 -2.99 -3.43
CA LEU A 84 4.15 -4.15 -2.60
C LEU A 84 3.15 -5.29 -2.78
N LEU A 85 1.84 -5.02 -2.68
CA LEU A 85 0.79 -6.04 -2.82
C LEU A 85 0.72 -6.64 -4.24
N ARG A 86 1.05 -5.87 -5.28
CA ARG A 86 1.14 -6.37 -6.65
C ARG A 86 2.25 -7.40 -6.84
N ASN A 87 3.34 -7.28 -6.08
CA ASN A 87 4.47 -8.22 -6.12
C ASN A 87 4.32 -9.37 -5.10
N GLN A 88 3.78 -9.07 -3.92
CA GLN A 88 3.64 -9.98 -2.79
C GLN A 88 2.24 -9.78 -2.14
N PRO A 89 1.23 -10.58 -2.52
CA PRO A 89 -0.15 -10.41 -2.04
C PRO A 89 -0.35 -10.61 -0.53
N GLU A 90 0.52 -11.42 0.09
CA GLU A 90 0.56 -11.66 1.54
C GLU A 90 1.94 -11.29 2.08
N PRO A 91 2.24 -9.99 2.29
CA PRO A 91 3.56 -9.55 2.74
C PRO A 91 3.77 -9.80 4.24
N ALA A 92 5.04 -9.89 4.65
CA ALA A 92 5.43 -9.84 6.05
C ALA A 92 5.35 -8.40 6.59
N VAL A 93 5.31 -8.25 7.91
CA VAL A 93 5.21 -6.91 8.54
C VAL A 93 6.46 -6.07 8.24
N GLU A 94 7.62 -6.71 8.20
CA GLU A 94 8.90 -6.09 7.88
C GLU A 94 8.91 -5.54 6.45
N GLU A 95 8.36 -6.28 5.48
CA GLU A 95 8.25 -5.85 4.07
C GLU A 95 7.32 -4.62 3.92
N ILE A 96 6.25 -4.56 4.72
CA ILE A 96 5.36 -3.39 4.78
C ILE A 96 6.14 -2.18 5.32
N GLU A 97 6.93 -2.35 6.38
CA GLU A 97 7.71 -1.26 6.97
C GLU A 97 8.80 -0.76 5.99
N ASP A 98 9.47 -1.68 5.29
CA ASP A 98 10.49 -1.37 4.29
C ASP A 98 9.93 -0.62 3.07
N ALA A 99 8.70 -0.94 2.64
CA ALA A 99 8.04 -0.23 1.54
C ALA A 99 7.81 1.27 1.82
N PHE A 100 7.85 1.70 3.09
CA PHE A 100 7.65 3.12 3.47
C PHE A 100 8.93 3.89 3.76
N GLN A 101 10.12 3.31 3.59
CA GLN A 101 11.40 4.02 3.83
C GLN A 101 11.55 5.30 2.99
N GLY A 102 10.93 5.35 1.81
CA GLY A 102 10.91 6.53 0.93
C GLY A 102 9.75 7.52 1.19
N ASN A 103 8.84 7.23 2.11
CA ASN A 103 7.60 8.01 2.30
C ASN A 103 7.63 8.81 3.60
N VAL A 104 7.54 10.14 3.51
CA VAL A 104 7.58 11.03 4.67
C VAL A 104 6.18 11.50 5.09
N CYS A 105 5.82 11.28 6.35
CA CYS A 105 4.57 11.81 6.95
C CYS A 105 4.85 12.64 8.20
N ARG A 106 4.38 13.89 8.21
CA ARG A 106 4.56 14.79 9.36
C ARG A 106 3.40 14.77 10.37
N CYS A 107 2.22 14.33 9.96
CA CYS A 107 1.00 14.48 10.77
C CYS A 107 0.67 13.25 11.61
N THR A 108 0.79 12.04 11.05
CA THR A 108 0.25 10.82 11.68
C THR A 108 1.20 10.14 12.65
N GLY A 109 2.50 10.39 12.54
CA GLY A 109 3.52 9.64 13.29
C GLY A 109 3.58 8.16 12.92
N TYR A 110 3.16 7.79 11.70
CA TYR A 110 3.21 6.44 11.08
C TYR A 110 2.40 5.32 11.73
N ARG A 111 2.18 5.34 13.04
CA ARG A 111 1.46 4.29 13.77
C ARG A 111 0.13 3.88 13.11
N PRO A 112 -0.82 4.79 12.80
CA PRO A 112 -2.11 4.38 12.22
C PRO A 112 -1.99 3.89 10.76
N ILE A 113 -0.95 4.30 10.03
CA ILE A 113 -0.65 3.81 8.68
C ILE A 113 -0.21 2.34 8.75
N LEU A 114 0.82 2.06 9.56
CA LEU A 114 1.34 0.71 9.75
C LEU A 114 0.29 -0.23 10.35
N GLN A 115 -0.46 0.24 11.35
CA GLN A 115 -1.51 -0.56 11.98
C GLN A 115 -2.66 -0.90 10.99
N GLY A 116 -3.02 0.04 10.10
CA GLY A 116 -3.99 -0.21 9.04
C GLY A 116 -3.49 -1.24 8.04
N PHE A 117 -2.25 -1.10 7.56
CA PHE A 117 -1.70 -1.99 6.54
C PHE A 117 -1.26 -3.36 7.03
N ARG A 118 -0.96 -3.52 8.33
CA ARG A 118 -0.74 -4.85 8.94
C ARG A 118 -1.92 -5.80 8.79
N THR A 119 -3.12 -5.31 8.49
CA THR A 119 -4.26 -6.16 8.14
C THR A 119 -4.13 -6.87 6.79
N PHE A 120 -3.14 -6.50 5.96
CA PHE A 120 -2.73 -7.26 4.78
C PHE A 120 -1.63 -8.27 5.09
N ALA A 121 -0.97 -8.16 6.26
CA ALA A 121 0.13 -9.05 6.60
C ALA A 121 -0.38 -10.44 6.99
N LYS A 122 0.40 -11.46 6.64
CA LYS A 122 0.14 -12.87 7.02
C LYS A 122 0.11 -13.06 8.53
N ASP A 123 0.97 -12.33 9.24
CA ASP A 123 1.07 -12.32 10.68
C ASP A 123 0.30 -11.10 11.22
N GLY A 124 -1.02 -11.23 11.39
CA GLY A 124 -1.94 -10.18 11.88
C GLY A 124 -1.72 -9.72 13.33
N GLY A 125 -0.49 -9.82 13.85
CA GLY A 125 -0.09 -9.43 15.19
C GLY A 125 0.19 -7.93 15.31
N CYS A 126 -0.20 -7.35 16.43
CA CYS A 126 0.13 -5.97 16.77
C CYS A 126 1.52 -5.93 17.43
N CYS A 127 2.51 -5.29 16.78
CA CYS A 127 3.78 -4.89 17.40
C CYS A 127 4.63 -6.02 18.00
N GLY A 128 4.95 -7.06 17.22
CA GLY A 128 5.85 -8.13 17.69
C GLY A 128 5.32 -8.93 18.90
N GLY A 129 4.02 -8.86 19.18
CA GLY A 129 3.34 -9.64 20.20
C GLY A 129 2.57 -10.82 19.60
N ASN A 130 2.58 -11.94 20.31
CA ASN A 130 1.80 -13.14 19.97
C ASN A 130 0.33 -12.77 19.69
N GLY A 131 -0.21 -13.27 18.58
CA GLY A 131 -1.47 -12.86 17.91
C GLY A 131 -2.79 -13.06 18.66
N ASN A 132 -2.83 -12.91 19.98
CA ASN A 132 -4.04 -13.10 20.81
C ASN A 132 -4.26 -12.00 21.86
N SER A 133 -3.73 -10.79 21.64
CA SER A 133 -3.95 -9.68 22.57
C SER A 133 -4.33 -8.38 21.84
N PRO A 134 -5.49 -7.78 22.16
CA PRO A 134 -5.96 -6.56 21.51
C PRO A 134 -5.16 -5.31 21.90
N ASN A 135 -4.14 -5.43 22.76
CA ASN A 135 -3.35 -4.30 23.28
C ASN A 135 -1.84 -4.47 22.98
N CYS A 136 -1.37 -3.67 22.03
CA CYS A 136 0.05 -3.42 21.76
C CYS A 136 0.59 -2.38 22.75
N CYS A 137 1.14 -2.85 23.86
CA CYS A 137 2.04 -2.05 24.69
C CYS A 137 3.25 -2.92 25.06
N MET A 138 4.46 -2.45 24.75
CA MET A 138 5.74 -3.07 25.16
C MET A 138 5.97 -3.09 26.68
N ASN A 139 4.93 -2.98 27.50
CA ASN A 139 5.07 -2.87 28.96
C ASN A 139 3.94 -3.62 29.68
N GLN A 140 3.92 -4.95 29.52
CA GLN A 140 3.12 -5.80 30.40
C GLN A 140 3.82 -5.94 31.76
N LYS A 141 3.65 -4.96 32.64
CA LYS A 141 3.66 -5.27 34.08
C LYS A 141 2.30 -5.90 34.42
N LYS A 142 2.33 -7.10 35.02
CA LYS A 142 1.17 -7.98 35.27
C LYS A 142 0.08 -7.42 36.21
N ASP A 143 0.17 -6.16 36.65
CA ASP A 143 -0.63 -5.62 37.76
C ASP A 143 -1.37 -4.31 37.45
N HIS A 144 -1.84 -4.11 36.22
CA HIS A 144 -2.79 -3.04 35.95
C HIS A 144 -4.06 -3.53 35.28
N LYS A 145 -5.18 -3.31 35.98
CA LYS A 145 -6.54 -3.41 35.45
C LYS A 145 -6.69 -2.30 34.40
N VAL A 146 -6.23 -2.58 33.18
CA VAL A 146 -6.34 -1.66 32.05
C VAL A 146 -7.81 -1.50 31.73
N THR A 147 -8.33 -0.30 31.94
CA THR A 147 -9.63 0.13 31.43
C THR A 147 -9.66 -0.16 29.93
N LEU A 148 -10.53 -1.07 29.50
CA LEU A 148 -10.66 -1.49 28.09
C LEU A 148 -11.05 -0.27 27.25
N SER A 149 -10.09 0.31 26.54
CA SER A 149 -10.39 1.31 25.52
C SER A 149 -11.03 0.61 24.31
N PRO A 150 -12.12 1.15 23.74
CA PRO A 150 -12.67 0.62 22.50
C PRO A 150 -11.64 0.72 21.35
N SER A 151 -11.68 -0.24 20.42
CA SER A 151 -10.84 -0.20 19.22
C SER A 151 -11.18 1.03 18.37
N LEU A 152 -10.16 1.62 17.73
CA LEU A 152 -10.33 2.80 16.87
C LEU A 152 -10.95 2.49 15.49
N PHE A 153 -10.86 1.23 15.07
CA PHE A 153 -11.45 0.73 13.82
C PHE A 153 -11.69 -0.78 13.92
N ASN A 154 -12.54 -1.30 13.03
CA ASN A 154 -12.86 -2.72 12.95
C ASN A 154 -12.27 -3.34 11.67
N PRO A 155 -11.24 -4.21 11.77
CA PRO A 155 -10.65 -4.87 10.61
C PRO A 155 -11.61 -5.78 9.84
N GLU A 156 -12.65 -6.30 10.49
CA GLU A 156 -13.63 -7.20 9.87
C GLU A 156 -14.52 -6.49 8.84
N GLU A 157 -14.62 -5.16 8.92
CA GLU A 157 -15.40 -4.33 7.99
C GLU A 157 -14.62 -3.93 6.73
N PHE A 158 -13.37 -4.37 6.61
CA PHE A 158 -12.54 -4.05 5.45
C PHE A 158 -12.87 -4.95 4.27
N MET A 159 -12.89 -4.36 3.07
CA MET A 159 -13.02 -5.14 1.85
C MET A 159 -11.79 -6.07 1.70
N PRO A 160 -11.99 -7.35 1.36
CA PRO A 160 -10.88 -8.26 1.06
C PRO A 160 -10.14 -7.79 -0.19
N LEU A 161 -8.84 -8.10 -0.26
CA LEU A 161 -8.05 -7.90 -1.47
C LEU A 161 -8.39 -9.01 -2.46
N ASP A 162 -8.79 -8.61 -3.68
CA ASP A 162 -9.00 -9.54 -4.80
C ASP A 162 -7.95 -9.23 -5.89
N PRO A 163 -6.84 -9.98 -5.94
CA PRO A 163 -5.76 -9.75 -6.90
C PRO A 163 -6.20 -9.90 -8.37
N THR A 164 -7.36 -10.53 -8.63
CA THR A 164 -7.87 -10.72 -10.00
C THR A 164 -8.55 -9.48 -10.57
N GLN A 165 -8.89 -8.51 -9.71
CA GLN A 165 -9.57 -7.27 -10.09
C GLN A 165 -8.61 -6.09 -10.28
N GLU A 166 -7.31 -6.37 -10.31
CA GLU A 166 -6.28 -5.36 -10.54
C GLU A 166 -6.28 -4.88 -12.00
N PRO A 167 -5.86 -3.63 -12.27
CA PRO A 167 -5.70 -3.14 -13.63
C PRO A 167 -4.80 -4.07 -14.44
N ILE A 168 -5.33 -4.54 -15.57
CA ILE A 168 -4.64 -5.41 -16.51
C ILE A 168 -3.53 -4.61 -17.20
N PHE A 169 -2.39 -5.25 -17.41
CA PHE A 169 -1.29 -4.65 -18.17
C PHE A 169 -1.75 -4.36 -19.62
N PRO A 170 -1.55 -3.14 -20.15
CA PRO A 170 -2.03 -2.76 -21.48
C PRO A 170 -1.55 -3.73 -22.57
N PRO A 171 -2.47 -4.40 -23.31
CA PRO A 171 -2.09 -5.38 -24.34
C PRO A 171 -1.22 -4.81 -25.45
N GLU A 172 -1.34 -3.51 -25.73
CA GLU A 172 -0.54 -2.80 -26.72
C GLU A 172 0.97 -2.80 -26.36
N LEU A 173 1.29 -2.93 -25.08
CA LEU A 173 2.68 -2.99 -24.58
C LEU A 173 3.23 -4.42 -24.51
N LEU A 174 2.41 -5.45 -24.73
CA LEU A 174 2.83 -6.85 -24.79
C LEU A 174 3.45 -7.19 -26.15
N VAL A 175 2.99 -6.54 -27.21
CA VAL A 175 3.51 -6.71 -28.57
C VAL A 175 4.65 -5.73 -28.73
N GLY A 176 5.88 -6.17 -28.41
CA GLY A 176 7.08 -5.40 -28.76
C GLY A 176 7.07 -5.08 -30.25
N ASP A 177 7.54 -3.89 -30.63
CA ASP A 177 7.48 -3.34 -31.99
C ASP A 177 7.61 -4.44 -33.06
N ALA A 178 6.50 -4.75 -33.73
CA ALA A 178 6.57 -5.54 -34.94
C ALA A 178 7.40 -4.71 -35.95
N PRO A 179 8.41 -5.33 -36.60
CA PRO A 179 9.33 -4.61 -37.48
C PRO A 179 8.64 -3.92 -38.66
#